data_AF-A0A920ATC2-F1
#
_entry.id   AF-A0A920ATC2-F1
#
_cell.length_a   1.000
_cell.length_b   1.000
_cell.length_c   1.000
_cell.angle_alpha   90.00
_cell.angle_beta   90.00
_cell.angle_gamma   90.00
#
_symmetry.space_group_name_H-M   'P 1'
#
loop_
_entity.id
_entity.type
_entity.pdbx_description
1 polymer ?
#
loop_
_entity_poly.entity_id
_entity_poly.type
_entity_poly.pdbx_seq_one_letter_code
_entity_poly.pdbx_strand_id
1 'polypeptide(L)'
;MIGSITTPINYLKVSGGIFKDMSIHSIDVLRWFLEEEITEVFALGNVLVDNKIKGVPDFDTMSAILKSKSGVICQIINSRRHTPGFDNVLKYFVKKVI
;
A
#
# COMPACT_ATOMS: atom_id res chain seq x y z
N MET A 1 -18.31 3.52 21.00
CA MET A 1 -17.63 2.40 20.32
C MET A 1 -18.00 2.49 18.85
N ILE A 2 -17.14 3.09 18.03
CA ILE A 2 -17.39 3.17 16.58
C ILE A 2 -17.21 1.74 16.05
N GLY A 3 -18.24 1.21 15.37
CA GLY A 3 -18.25 -0.16 14.86
C GLY A 3 -17.01 -0.46 14.01
N SER A 4 -16.63 -1.74 13.98
CA SER A 4 -15.48 -2.28 13.24
C SER A 4 -15.50 -1.84 11.76
N ILE A 5 -14.84 -0.72 11.42
CA ILE A 5 -14.56 -0.31 10.02
C ILE A 5 -13.39 -1.16 9.51
N THR A 6 -13.53 -2.48 9.57
CA THR A 6 -12.52 -3.40 9.07
C THR A 6 -13.12 -4.27 7.99
N THR A 7 -12.37 -4.44 6.91
CA THR A 7 -12.74 -5.28 5.78
C THR A 7 -13.18 -6.66 6.29
N PRO A 8 -14.31 -7.22 5.83
CA PRO A 8 -14.79 -8.51 6.32
C PRO A 8 -13.74 -9.61 6.16
N ILE A 9 -13.51 -10.40 7.21
CA ILE A 9 -12.49 -11.48 7.21
C ILE A 9 -12.69 -12.47 6.06
N ASN A 10 -13.93 -12.78 5.70
CA ASN A 10 -14.21 -13.69 4.58
C ASN A 10 -13.73 -13.14 3.24
N TYR A 11 -13.75 -11.81 3.06
CA TYR A 11 -13.19 -11.18 1.87
C TYR A 11 -11.66 -11.24 1.89
N LEU A 12 -11.02 -10.96 3.03
CA LEU A 12 -9.56 -11.00 3.16
C LEU A 12 -8.96 -12.38 2.85
N LYS A 13 -9.70 -13.47 3.12
CA LYS A 13 -9.28 -14.83 2.78
C LYS A 13 -9.16 -15.09 1.28
N VAL A 14 -9.89 -14.33 0.46
CA VAL A 14 -9.95 -14.52 -1.01
C VAL A 14 -9.39 -13.35 -1.80
N SER A 15 -9.07 -12.22 -1.15
CA SER A 15 -8.60 -11.00 -1.82
C SER A 15 -7.20 -11.13 -2.42
N GLY A 16 -6.42 -12.12 -1.99
CA GLY A 16 -5.03 -12.28 -2.36
C GLY A 16 -4.07 -11.37 -1.58
N GLY A 17 -4.56 -10.72 -0.53
CA GLY A 17 -3.76 -9.94 0.42
C GLY A 17 -3.51 -8.49 0.01
N ILE A 18 -3.07 -7.67 0.96
CA ILE A 18 -2.99 -6.20 0.89
C ILE A 18 -2.19 -5.67 -0.31
N PHE A 19 -1.21 -6.43 -0.81
CA PHE A 19 -0.43 -6.04 -1.98
C PHE A 19 -1.24 -6.11 -3.28
N LYS A 20 -2.11 -7.13 -3.42
CA LYS A 20 -2.94 -7.33 -4.62
C LYS A 20 -4.30 -6.65 -4.52
N ASP A 21 -4.84 -6.57 -3.31
CA ASP A 21 -6.18 -6.06 -3.02
C ASP A 21 -6.22 -4.54 -2.86
N MET A 22 -5.19 -3.95 -2.22
CA MET A 22 -5.17 -2.54 -1.87
C MET A 22 -4.06 -1.79 -2.60
N SER A 23 -2.84 -2.32 -2.54
CA SER A 23 -1.64 -1.64 -3.07
C SER A 23 -1.56 -1.64 -4.59
N ILE A 24 -2.38 -2.45 -5.26
CA ILE A 24 -2.49 -2.48 -6.72
C ILE A 24 -2.80 -1.11 -7.29
N HIS A 25 -3.65 -0.31 -6.62
CA HIS A 25 -3.98 1.05 -7.04
C HIS A 25 -2.77 1.98 -6.93
N SER A 26 -1.99 1.90 -5.85
CA SER A 26 -0.77 2.69 -5.68
C SER A 26 0.28 2.32 -6.72
N ILE A 27 0.44 1.02 -7.03
CA ILE A 27 1.37 0.53 -8.05
C ILE A 27 0.98 1.05 -9.43
N ASP A 28 -0.32 1.00 -9.76
CA ASP A 28 -0.84 1.54 -11.03
C ASP A 28 -0.63 3.05 -11.13
N VAL A 29 -0.97 3.80 -10.07
CA VAL A 29 -0.74 5.25 -10.01
C VAL A 29 0.74 5.60 -10.16
N LEU A 30 1.67 4.84 -9.56
CA LEU A 30 3.10 5.08 -9.72
C LEU A 30 3.56 4.87 -11.17
N ARG A 31 3.14 3.78 -11.82
CA ARG A 31 3.48 3.52 -13.23
C ARG A 31 2.88 4.57 -14.17
N TRP A 32 1.63 4.96 -13.92
CA TRP A 32 0.97 6.04 -14.67
C TRP A 32 1.68 7.38 -14.47
N PHE A 33 2.03 7.73 -13.24
CA PHE A 33 2.64 9.02 -12.91
C PHE A 33 4.08 9.16 -13.42
N LEU A 34 4.86 8.07 -13.37
CA LEU A 34 6.26 8.09 -13.81
C LEU A 34 6.42 7.88 -15.31
N GLU A 35 5.39 7.37 -15.99
CA GLU A 35 5.44 6.96 -17.40
C GLU A 35 6.59 5.98 -17.71
N GLU A 36 7.02 5.20 -16.72
CA GLU A 36 8.07 4.19 -16.85
C GLU A 36 7.84 3.00 -15.91
N GLU A 37 8.56 1.92 -16.18
CA GLU A 37 8.42 0.68 -15.44
C GLU A 37 9.22 0.67 -14.13
N ILE A 38 8.69 -0.05 -13.15
CA ILE A 38 9.40 -0.40 -11.91
C ILE A 38 10.30 -1.61 -12.18
N THR A 39 11.56 -1.52 -11.73
CA THR A 39 12.59 -2.55 -11.95
C THR A 39 12.91 -3.34 -10.70
N GLU A 40 12.77 -2.75 -9.52
CA GLU A 40 13.07 -3.39 -8.24
C GLU A 40 12.00 -3.05 -7.20
N VAL A 41 11.67 -4.03 -6.36
CA VAL A 41 10.70 -3.89 -5.26
C VAL A 41 11.23 -4.59 -4.03
N PHE A 42 11.21 -3.89 -2.90
CA PHE A 42 11.36 -4.47 -1.57
C PHE A 42 10.13 -4.12 -0.74
N ALA A 43 9.54 -5.11 -0.07
CA ALA A 43 8.30 -4.93 0.67
C ALA A 43 8.30 -5.66 2.01
N LEU A 44 7.65 -5.04 3.00
CA LEU A 44 7.40 -5.59 4.32
C LEU A 44 5.91 -5.44 4.65
N GLY A 45 5.36 -6.43 5.34
CA GLY A 45 3.98 -6.43 5.81
C GLY A 45 3.88 -7.02 7.21
N ASN A 46 2.93 -6.53 8.01
CA ASN A 46 2.66 -7.05 9.35
C ASN A 46 1.19 -6.81 9.75
N VAL A 47 0.75 -7.47 10.83
CA VAL A 47 -0.55 -7.25 11.47
C VAL A 47 -0.33 -6.47 12.77
N LEU A 48 -0.55 -5.15 12.72
CA LEU A 48 -0.26 -4.22 13.81
C LEU A 48 -1.52 -3.61 14.44
N VAL A 49 -2.67 -3.72 13.77
CA VAL A 49 -3.88 -2.96 14.09
C VAL A 49 -5.04 -3.85 14.51
N ASP A 50 -5.43 -4.83 13.69
CA ASP A 50 -6.54 -5.75 14.00
C ASP A 50 -6.02 -7.19 14.12
N ASN A 51 -5.92 -7.65 15.37
CA ASN A 51 -5.50 -9.02 15.70
C ASN A 51 -6.38 -10.09 15.04
N LYS A 52 -7.61 -9.79 14.60
CA LYS A 52 -8.46 -10.75 13.87
C LYS A 52 -7.91 -11.15 12.50
N ILE A 53 -6.99 -10.35 11.95
CA ILE A 53 -6.32 -10.64 10.68
C ILE A 53 -5.20 -11.67 10.90
N LYS A 54 -4.74 -11.88 12.14
CA LYS A 54 -3.79 -12.96 12.47
C LYS A 54 -4.39 -14.32 12.08
N GLY A 55 -3.68 -15.05 11.22
CA GLY A 55 -4.12 -16.36 10.71
C GLY A 55 -4.89 -16.30 9.38
N VAL A 56 -5.15 -15.11 8.84
CA VAL A 56 -5.56 -14.90 7.45
C VAL A 56 -4.30 -14.72 6.59
N PRO A 57 -4.26 -15.14 5.31
CA PRO A 57 -3.15 -14.88 4.41
C PRO A 57 -3.10 -13.40 3.96
N ASP A 58 -3.03 -12.48 4.93
CA ASP A 58 -3.06 -11.04 4.72
C ASP A 58 -2.34 -10.26 5.83
N PHE A 59 -2.01 -9.00 5.53
CA PHE A 59 -1.47 -8.02 6.47
C PHE A 59 -2.43 -6.83 6.60
N ASP A 60 -2.32 -6.08 7.70
CA ASP A 60 -3.09 -4.84 7.85
C ASP A 60 -2.25 -3.58 7.63
N THR A 61 -0.93 -3.71 7.73
CA THR A 61 0.04 -2.62 7.57
C THR A 61 1.17 -3.09 6.68
N MET A 62 1.51 -2.32 5.67
CA MET A 62 2.63 -2.63 4.77
C MET A 62 3.42 -1.38 4.40
N SER A 63 4.67 -1.60 4.02
CA SER A 63 5.47 -0.61 3.31
C SER A 63 6.25 -1.29 2.19
N ALA A 64 6.36 -0.60 1.06
CA ALA A 64 7.19 -1.02 -0.06
C ALA A 64 8.08 0.14 -0.53
N ILE A 65 9.31 -0.18 -0.89
CA ILE A 65 10.26 0.69 -1.59
C ILE A 65 10.44 0.13 -2.98
N LEU A 66 10.31 0.99 -3.99
CA LEU A 66 10.38 0.63 -5.40
C LEU A 66 11.43 1.50 -6.10
N LYS A 67 12.06 0.97 -7.14
CA LYS A 67 12.97 1.72 -8.01
C LYS A 67 12.49 1.66 -9.45
N SER A 68 12.31 2.82 -10.08
CA SER A 68 11.96 2.90 -11.50
C SER A 68 13.17 2.64 -12.41
N LYS A 69 12.92 2.50 -13.72
CA LYS A 69 13.97 2.32 -14.72
C LYS A 69 14.99 3.47 -14.75
N SER A 70 14.54 4.72 -14.58
CA SER A 70 15.42 5.89 -14.50
C SER A 70 16.08 6.09 -13.13
N GLY A 71 15.77 5.23 -12.16
CA GLY A 71 16.33 5.27 -10.80
C GLY A 71 15.55 6.12 -9.80
N VAL A 72 14.32 6.55 -10.13
CA VAL A 72 13.44 7.20 -9.16
C VAL A 72 13.10 6.23 -8.03
N ILE A 73 13.22 6.70 -6.80
CA ILE A 73 12.86 5.94 -5.60
C ILE A 73 11.42 6.29 -5.22
N CYS A 74 10.58 5.27 -5.09
CA CYS A 74 9.19 5.42 -4.67
C CYS A 74 8.95 4.67 -3.36
N GLN A 75 8.02 5.19 -2.56
CA GLN A 75 7.58 4.53 -1.34
C GLN A 75 6.05 4.41 -1.34
N ILE A 76 5.55 3.23 -1.03
CA ILE A 76 4.14 2.96 -0.75
C ILE A 76 4.02 2.61 0.73
N ILE A 77 3.04 3.19 1.40
CA ILE A 77 2.67 2.85 2.78
C ILE A 77 1.16 2.69 2.79
N ASN A 78 0.68 1.50 3.15
CA ASN A 78 -0.74 1.25 3.30
C ASN A 78 -1.05 0.71 4.69
N SER A 79 -2.20 1.15 5.21
CA SER A 79 -2.84 0.59 6.39
C SER A 79 -4.31 0.34 6.08
N ARG A 80 -4.84 -0.84 6.43
CA ARG A 80 -6.27 -1.15 6.31
C ARG A 80 -7.14 -0.32 7.26
N ARG A 81 -6.53 0.45 8.16
CA ARG A 81 -7.25 1.33 9.09
C ARG A 81 -6.54 2.67 9.28
N HIS A 82 -7.31 3.73 9.11
CA HIS A 82 -6.92 5.09 9.46
C HIS A 82 -8.09 5.76 10.17
N THR A 83 -7.89 6.17 11.44
CA THR A 83 -8.97 6.65 12.32
C THR A 83 -9.70 7.89 11.77
N PRO A 84 -9.01 8.89 11.17
CA PRO A 84 -9.66 10.04 10.55
C PRO A 84 -10.47 9.74 9.27
N GLY A 85 -10.37 8.54 8.69
CA GLY A 85 -11.06 8.18 7.44
C GLY A 85 -10.10 7.86 6.29
N PHE A 86 -10.53 8.07 5.05
CA PHE A 86 -9.70 7.78 3.87
C PHE A 86 -8.50 8.72 3.77
N ASP A 87 -7.31 8.16 3.65
CA ASP A 87 -6.05 8.87 3.42
C ASP A 87 -5.39 8.35 2.14
N ASN A 88 -5.54 9.12 1.05
CA ASN A 88 -4.96 8.82 -0.26
C ASN A 88 -4.13 10.03 -0.70
N VAL A 89 -2.83 10.00 -0.39
CA VAL A 89 -1.94 11.13 -0.63
C VAL A 89 -0.75 10.68 -1.47
N LEU A 90 -0.51 11.38 -2.57
CA LEU A 90 0.71 11.29 -3.37
C LEU A 90 1.59 12.50 -3.06
N LYS A 91 2.85 12.26 -2.66
CA LYS A 91 3.88 13.30 -2.50
C LYS A 91 5.04 12.96 -3.42
N TYR A 92 5.52 13.96 -4.15
CA TYR A 92 6.67 13.83 -5.04
C TYR A 92 7.66 14.97 -4.80
N PHE A 93 8.93 14.68 -5.02
CA PHE A 93 10.02 15.64 -4.87
C PHE A 93 10.79 15.66 -6.18
N VAL A 94 11.01 16.87 -6.71
CA VAL A 94 11.71 17.07 -7.97
C VAL A 94 12.84 18.06 -7.76
N LYS A 95 13.89 17.94 -8.58
CA LYS A 95 14.92 18.96 -8.63
C LYS A 95 14.29 20.26 -9.14
N LYS A 96 14.49 21.35 -8.40
CA LYS A 96 14.13 22.70 -8.86
C LYS A 96 15.11 23.09 -9.96
N VAL A 97 14.62 23.26 -11.18
CA VAL A 97 15.40 23.87 -12.27
C VAL A 97 15.27 25.39 -12.08
N ILE A 98 16.41 26.06 -11.84
CA ILE A 98 16.54 27.51 -11.76
C ILE A 98 17.42 27.94 -12.92
#